data_AF-A0A127EYK1-F1
#
_entry.id   AF-A0A127EYK1-F1
#
_cell.length_a   1.000
_cell.length_b   1.000
_cell.length_c   1.000
_cell.angle_alpha   90.00
_cell.angle_beta   90.00
_cell.angle_gamma   90.00
#
_symmetry.space_group_name_H-M   'P 1'
#
loop_
_entity.id
_entity.type
_entity.pdbx_description
1 polymer ?
#
loop_
_entity_poly.entity_id
_entity_poly.type
_entity_poly.pdbx_seq_one_letter_code
_entity_poly.pdbx_strand_id
1 'polypeptide(L)'
;MKSKVSLDKKDTARREAAEALAISALTYLAAEPEALGGFLAATGIGPDQIRTAAGDPEFLSGVLDYFLSDEALLVAFAKHEDINPAELQRARVAFGGVWERDVP
;
A
#
# COMPACT_ATOMS: atom_id res chain seq x y z
N MET A 1 34.67 -5.65 -5.46
CA MET A 1 33.60 -4.85 -6.10
C MET A 1 32.39 -5.74 -6.47
N LYS A 2 31.63 -6.28 -5.50
CA LYS A 2 30.46 -7.15 -5.75
C LYS A 2 29.20 -6.81 -4.93
N SER A 3 29.24 -5.76 -4.09
CA SER A 3 28.22 -5.59 -3.04
C SER A 3 27.11 -4.56 -3.34
N LYS A 4 27.25 -3.68 -4.34
CA LYS A 4 26.23 -2.66 -4.64
C LYS A 4 24.99 -3.25 -5.33
N VAL A 5 25.20 -4.03 -6.40
CA VAL A 5 24.13 -4.61 -7.26
C VAL A 5 23.11 -5.49 -6.51
N SER A 6 23.47 -6.06 -5.35
CA SER A 6 22.60 -6.98 -4.61
C SER A 6 21.60 -6.26 -3.69
N LEU A 7 21.88 -5.01 -3.28
CA LEU A 7 20.91 -4.18 -2.55
C LEU A 7 19.85 -3.66 -3.52
N ASP A 8 20.27 -3.10 -4.66
CA ASP A 8 19.37 -2.49 -5.65
C ASP A 8 18.23 -3.43 -6.09
N LYS A 9 18.55 -4.71 -6.38
CA LYS A 9 17.54 -5.71 -6.76
C LYS A 9 16.56 -6.06 -5.64
N LYS A 10 17.02 -6.08 -4.38
CA LYS A 10 16.14 -6.38 -3.24
C LYS A 10 15.18 -5.24 -2.98
N ASP A 11 15.63 -4.00 -3.16
CA ASP A 11 14.79 -2.82 -3.01
C ASP A 11 13.71 -2.76 -4.10
N THR A 12 14.05 -3.07 -5.35
CA THR A 12 13.06 -3.19 -6.44
C THR A 12 12.03 -4.28 -6.13
N ALA A 13 12.46 -5.49 -5.79
CA ALA A 13 11.54 -6.60 -5.51
C ALA A 13 10.59 -6.30 -4.32
N ARG A 14 11.06 -5.57 -3.31
CA ARG A 14 10.22 -5.14 -2.18
C ARG A 14 9.16 -4.11 -2.61
N ARG A 15 9.51 -3.18 -3.50
CA ARG A 15 8.54 -2.21 -4.04
C ARG A 15 7.48 -2.88 -4.89
N GLU A 16 7.88 -3.79 -5.79
CA GLU A 16 6.95 -4.57 -6.60
C GLU A 16 5.97 -5.38 -5.73
N ALA A 17 6.46 -6.00 -4.66
CA ALA A 17 5.61 -6.70 -3.70
C ALA A 17 4.65 -5.76 -2.95
N ALA A 18 5.11 -4.56 -2.59
CA ALA A 18 4.29 -3.55 -1.93
C ALA A 18 3.20 -3.00 -2.85
N GLU A 19 3.53 -2.74 -4.12
CA GLU A 19 2.57 -2.36 -5.17
C GLU A 19 1.51 -3.44 -5.37
N ALA A 20 1.93 -4.69 -5.50
CA ALA A 20 0.99 -5.82 -5.62
C ALA A 20 0.05 -5.92 -4.41
N LEU A 21 0.57 -5.73 -3.19
CA LEU A 21 -0.26 -5.75 -1.98
C LEU A 21 -1.24 -4.57 -1.93
N ALA A 22 -0.81 -3.37 -2.29
CA ALA A 22 -1.66 -2.18 -2.33
C ALA A 22 -2.79 -2.32 -3.38
N ILE A 23 -2.48 -2.91 -4.55
CA ILE A 23 -3.48 -3.20 -5.58
C ILE A 23 -4.49 -4.24 -5.08
N SER A 24 -4.03 -5.26 -4.35
CA SER A 24 -4.91 -6.27 -3.75
C SER A 24 -5.82 -5.65 -2.69
N ALA A 25 -5.30 -4.75 -1.85
CA ALA A 25 -6.06 -3.98 -0.88
C ALA A 25 -7.11 -3.07 -1.54
N LEU A 26 -6.75 -2.39 -2.63
CA LEU A 26 -7.70 -1.60 -3.42
C LEU A 26 -8.80 -2.46 -4.04
N THR A 27 -8.45 -3.66 -4.51
CA THR A 27 -9.41 -4.63 -5.05
C THR A 27 -10.39 -5.12 -3.97
N TYR A 28 -9.88 -5.36 -2.76
CA TYR A 28 -10.71 -5.69 -1.60
C TYR A 28 -11.71 -4.57 -1.27
N LEU A 29 -11.26 -3.30 -1.24
CA LEU A 29 -12.18 -2.17 -1.08
C LEU A 29 -13.24 -2.15 -2.17
N ALA A 30 -12.85 -2.36 -3.43
CA ALA A 30 -13.79 -2.36 -4.55
C ALA A 30 -14.87 -3.47 -4.46
N ALA A 31 -14.61 -4.55 -3.73
CA ALA A 31 -15.58 -5.61 -3.46
C ALA A 31 -16.54 -5.28 -2.29
N GLU A 32 -16.20 -4.30 -1.45
CA GLU A 32 -16.91 -3.91 -0.23
C GLU A 32 -17.44 -2.47 -0.35
N PRO A 33 -18.71 -2.25 -0.78
CA PRO A 33 -19.22 -0.92 -1.14
C PRO A 33 -19.14 0.11 0.00
N GLU A 34 -19.35 -0.33 1.24
CA GLU A 34 -19.27 0.53 2.43
C GLU A 34 -17.84 0.99 2.70
N ALA A 35 -16.88 0.06 2.61
CA ALA A 35 -15.46 0.37 2.77
C ALA A 35 -14.93 1.25 1.63
N LEU A 36 -15.33 0.98 0.38
CA LEU A 36 -15.00 1.83 -0.76
C LEU A 36 -15.54 3.25 -0.58
N GLY A 37 -16.80 3.38 -0.15
CA GLY A 37 -17.41 4.68 0.11
C GLY A 37 -16.63 5.49 1.16
N GLY A 38 -16.22 4.83 2.25
CA GLY A 38 -15.36 5.43 3.27
C GLY A 38 -14.01 5.88 2.73
N PHE A 39 -13.36 5.06 1.91
CA PHE A 39 -12.09 5.39 1.28
C PHE A 39 -12.19 6.60 0.32
N LEU A 40 -13.20 6.62 -0.55
CA LEU A 40 -13.43 7.73 -1.47
C LEU A 40 -13.72 9.04 -0.72
N ALA A 41 -14.48 8.97 0.37
CA ALA A 41 -14.72 10.13 1.24
C ALA A 41 -13.44 10.62 1.94
N ALA A 42 -12.57 9.70 2.38
CA ALA A 42 -11.33 10.03 3.06
C ALA A 42 -10.27 10.62 2.12
N THR A 43 -10.21 10.14 0.87
CA THR A 43 -9.21 10.55 -0.13
C THR A 43 -9.66 11.70 -1.01
N GLY A 44 -10.97 11.94 -1.11
CA GLY A 44 -11.56 12.97 -1.97
C GLY A 44 -11.52 12.63 -3.47
N ILE A 45 -11.17 11.39 -3.84
CA ILE A 45 -11.17 10.95 -5.24
C ILE A 45 -12.51 10.35 -5.64
N GLY A 46 -12.88 10.52 -6.91
CA GLY A 46 -14.07 9.89 -7.50
C GLY A 46 -13.81 8.45 -7.96
N PRO A 47 -14.87 7.62 -8.11
CA PRO A 47 -14.75 6.25 -8.60
C PRO A 47 -14.18 6.15 -10.02
N ASP A 48 -14.41 7.16 -10.86
CA ASP A 48 -13.85 7.26 -12.22
C ASP A 48 -12.34 7.52 -12.22
N GLN A 49 -11.80 8.06 -11.12
CA GLN A 49 -10.40 8.40 -10.98
C GLN A 49 -9.56 7.23 -10.44
N ILE A 50 -10.18 6.23 -9.81
CA ILE A 50 -9.49 5.08 -9.19
C ILE A 50 -8.54 4.39 -10.17
N ARG A 51 -8.99 4.13 -11.41
CA ARG A 51 -8.18 3.41 -12.39
C ARG A 51 -6.91 4.17 -12.77
N THR A 52 -7.01 5.49 -12.89
CA THR A 52 -5.86 6.36 -13.17
C THR A 52 -4.96 6.47 -11.95
N ALA A 53 -5.55 6.65 -10.77
CA ALA A 53 -4.83 6.78 -9.50
C ALA A 53 -4.09 5.50 -9.10
N ALA A 54 -4.61 4.32 -9.45
CA ALA A 54 -3.95 3.03 -9.19
C ALA A 54 -2.59 2.87 -9.91
N GLY A 55 -2.31 3.69 -10.92
CA GLY A 55 -0.99 3.75 -11.57
C GLY A 55 0.02 4.64 -10.83
N ASP A 56 -0.40 5.34 -9.78
CA ASP A 56 0.43 6.27 -9.02
C ASP A 56 0.88 5.65 -7.67
N PRO A 57 2.20 5.54 -7.42
CA PRO A 57 2.71 4.96 -6.18
C PRO A 57 2.30 5.72 -4.91
N GLU A 58 2.11 7.04 -4.99
CA GLU A 58 1.69 7.85 -3.83
C GLU A 58 0.23 7.52 -3.47
N PHE A 59 -0.64 7.37 -4.46
CA PHE A 59 -1.99 6.85 -4.25
C PHE A 59 -2.00 5.45 -3.63
N LEU A 60 -1.18 4.52 -4.13
CA LEU A 60 -1.09 3.16 -3.56
C LEU A 60 -0.58 3.17 -2.12
N SER A 61 0.34 4.08 -1.77
CA SER A 61 0.70 4.32 -0.36
C SER A 61 -0.50 4.79 0.46
N GLY A 62 -1.31 5.71 -0.09
CA GLY A 62 -2.55 6.20 0.54
C GLY A 62 -3.59 5.10 0.78
N VAL A 63 -3.69 4.11 -0.12
CA VAL A 63 -4.51 2.92 0.09
C VAL A 63 -4.03 2.17 1.33
N LEU A 64 -2.74 1.88 1.44
CA LEU A 64 -2.19 1.19 2.61
C LEU A 64 -2.38 2.00 3.90
N ASP A 65 -2.25 3.33 3.84
CA ASP A 65 -2.53 4.22 4.96
C ASP A 65 -3.96 4.12 5.47
N TYR A 66 -4.92 4.05 4.55
CA TYR A 66 -6.32 3.90 4.91
C TYR A 66 -6.57 2.62 5.71
N PHE A 67 -6.01 1.48 5.26
CA PHE A 67 -6.09 0.23 6.01
C PHE A 67 -5.39 0.34 7.37
N LEU A 68 -4.20 0.93 7.43
CA LEU A 68 -3.46 1.10 8.69
C LEU A 68 -4.14 2.06 9.68
N SER A 69 -5.07 2.90 9.22
CA SER A 69 -5.84 3.81 10.06
C SER A 69 -7.04 3.15 10.77
N ASP A 70 -7.48 1.99 10.30
CA ASP A 70 -8.63 1.25 10.82
C ASP A 70 -8.24 -0.21 11.12
N GLU A 71 -8.10 -0.52 12.41
CA GLU A 71 -7.68 -1.85 12.87
C GLU A 71 -8.64 -2.97 12.44
N ALA A 72 -9.94 -2.72 12.41
CA ALA A 72 -10.93 -3.72 12.03
C ALA A 72 -10.82 -4.05 10.53
N LEU A 73 -10.68 -3.02 9.70
CA LEU A 73 -10.47 -3.16 8.26
C LEU A 73 -9.14 -3.86 7.94
N LEU A 74 -8.06 -3.45 8.62
CA LEU A 74 -6.73 -4.07 8.52
C LEU A 74 -6.78 -5.57 8.81
N VAL A 75 -7.38 -5.95 9.94
CA VAL A 75 -7.47 -7.36 10.37
C VAL A 75 -8.36 -8.16 9.42
N ALA A 76 -9.47 -7.58 8.94
CA ALA A 76 -10.35 -8.24 7.99
C ALA A 76 -9.63 -8.55 6.66
N PHE A 77 -8.92 -7.57 6.10
CA PHE A 77 -8.14 -7.76 4.88
C PHE A 77 -6.97 -8.72 5.06
N ALA A 78 -6.21 -8.60 6.15
CA ALA A 78 -5.10 -9.50 6.43
C ALA A 78 -5.57 -10.97 6.52
N LYS A 79 -6.76 -11.19 7.10
CA LYS A 79 -7.40 -12.51 7.13
C LYS A 79 -7.87 -12.97 5.74
N HIS A 80 -8.41 -12.06 4.92
CA HIS A 80 -8.84 -12.37 3.56
C HIS A 80 -7.66 -12.84 2.68
N GLU A 81 -6.52 -12.15 2.76
CA GLU A 81 -5.31 -12.46 1.98
C GLU A 81 -4.43 -13.55 2.60
N ASP A 82 -4.79 -14.08 3.77
CA ASP A 82 -3.98 -15.04 4.56
C ASP A 82 -2.55 -14.51 4.86
N ILE A 83 -2.46 -13.23 5.23
CA ILE A 83 -1.19 -12.56 5.55
C ILE A 83 -1.16 -12.04 6.99
N ASN A 84 0.04 -11.74 7.47
CA ASN A 84 0.20 -11.01 8.73
C ASN A 84 -0.13 -9.51 8.51
N PRO A 85 -0.96 -8.86 9.35
CA PRO A 85 -1.22 -7.42 9.26
C PRO A 85 0.05 -6.54 9.18
N ALA A 86 1.15 -6.99 9.80
CA ALA A 86 2.44 -6.31 9.74
C ALA A 86 3.06 -6.26 8.32
N GLU A 87 2.59 -7.09 7.38
CA GLU A 87 2.97 -7.00 5.96
C GLU A 87 2.50 -5.69 5.33
N LEU A 88 1.31 -5.18 5.69
CA LEU A 88 0.83 -3.88 5.17
C LEU A 88 1.73 -2.74 5.65
N GLN A 89 2.16 -2.79 6.91
CA GLN A 89 3.10 -1.81 7.46
C GLN A 89 4.46 -1.88 6.75
N ARG A 90 4.93 -3.08 6.40
CA ARG A 90 6.16 -3.27 5.61
C ARG A 90 6.02 -2.73 4.19
N ALA A 91 4.90 -3.02 3.54
CA ALA A 91 4.60 -2.52 2.20
C ALA A 91 4.55 -0.99 2.19
N ARG A 92 3.90 -0.38 3.19
CA ARG A 92 3.85 1.08 3.34
C ARG A 92 5.23 1.71 3.43
N VAL A 93 6.12 1.12 4.22
CA VAL A 93 7.51 1.58 4.34
C VAL A 93 8.28 1.44 3.02
N ALA A 94 7.93 0.47 2.17
CA ALA A 94 8.59 0.28 0.87
C ALA A 94 8.25 1.39 -0.15
N PHE A 95 7.07 2.03 -0.06
CA PHE A 95 6.71 3.20 -0.88
C PHE A 95 7.48 4.46 -0.50
N GLY A 96 7.72 4.68 0.81
CA GLY A 96 8.42 5.86 1.35
C GLY A 96 9.96 5.80 1.25
N GLY A 97 10.50 5.23 0.18
CA GLY A 97 11.93 4.94 0.08
C GLY A 97 12.82 6.19 0.05
N VAL A 98 13.31 6.65 1.20
CA VAL A 98 14.74 6.67 1.61
C VAL A 98 14.76 6.73 3.14
N TRP A 99 15.57 5.90 3.79
CA TRP A 99 16.00 6.11 5.18
C TRP A 99 16.95 7.32 5.28
N GLU A 100 16.55 8.47 4.75
CA GLU A 100 17.23 9.75 4.92
C GLU A 100 16.56 10.43 6.11
N ARG A 101 16.72 9.85 7.29
CA ARG A 101 16.81 10.66 8.50
C ARG A 101 18.20 11.28 8.53
N ASP A 102 18.52 12.12 7.55
CA ASP A 102 19.55 13.14 7.75
C ASP A 102 18.86 14.24 8.56
N VAL A 103 18.93 14.06 9.87
CA VAL A 103 18.57 15.10 10.84
C VAL A 103 19.80 15.99 10.91
N PRO A 104 19.75 17.28 10.49
CA PRO A 104 20.76 18.24 10.91
C PRO A 104 20.73 18.44 12.43
#